data_AF-A0A383DTX0-F1
#
_entry.id   AF-A0A383DTX0-F1
#
_cell.length_a   1.000
_cell.length_b   1.000
_cell.length_c   1.000
_cell.angle_alpha   90.00
_cell.angle_beta   90.00
_cell.angle_gamma   90.00
#
_symmetry.space_group_name_H-M   'P 1'
#
loop_
_entity.id
_entity.type
_entity.pdbx_description
1 polymer ?
#
loop_
_entity_poly.entity_id
_entity_poly.type
_entity_poly.pdbx_seq_one_letter_code
_entity_poly.pdbx_strand_id
1 'polypeptide(L)'
;CVEDCFGVWGGDAYLDNCGICDDDISNDCVLDCNDVWGGIAFVDDCGVCSSGDTGHDANSDQDCAGVCPNEEGFGATVDNCGVCDTNQFNDCVQDCNDIWGGSAVTDNCGTCDDDPDNDCEICIGTECPGCDGIASCDEQCYDPNSPEAQLNLIPEFDDFGLCCLPFEIDECGVCYGGDSSCADECGVPNGSNTSCADACGVPNGDGSSCSDCADVPGGAATVDNCDLCICNGQ
;
A
#
# COMPACT_ATOMS: atom_id res chain seq x y z
N CYS A 1 32.80 72.31 -51.42
CA CYS A 1 32.63 71.56 -50.15
C CYS A 1 31.32 70.79 -50.23
N VAL A 2 31.22 69.70 -49.47
CA VAL A 2 29.97 68.95 -49.24
C VAL A 2 29.41 69.42 -47.88
N GLU A 3 28.10 69.38 -47.73
CA GLU A 3 27.40 69.71 -46.47
C GLU A 3 27.42 68.47 -45.56
N ASP A 4 27.76 68.65 -44.28
CA ASP A 4 27.75 67.59 -43.27
C ASP A 4 26.31 67.31 -42.79
N CYS A 5 26.11 66.30 -41.93
CA CYS A 5 24.76 65.94 -41.47
C CYS A 5 24.08 67.00 -40.56
N PHE A 6 24.82 68.00 -40.07
CA PHE A 6 24.29 69.15 -39.32
C PHE A 6 23.97 70.37 -40.21
N GLY A 7 24.21 70.28 -41.52
CA GLY A 7 24.01 71.39 -42.45
C GLY A 7 25.19 72.36 -42.53
N VAL A 8 26.37 71.97 -42.05
CA VAL A 8 27.59 72.79 -42.07
C VAL A 8 28.42 72.45 -43.32
N TRP A 9 28.64 73.44 -44.19
CA TRP A 9 29.43 73.28 -45.40
C TRP A 9 30.92 73.07 -45.08
N GLY A 10 31.40 71.85 -45.30
CA GLY A 10 32.78 71.44 -44.98
C GLY A 10 33.02 71.05 -43.52
N GLY A 11 31.98 70.72 -42.76
CA GLY A 11 32.11 70.08 -41.45
C GLY A 11 32.44 68.59 -41.55
N ASP A 12 32.79 67.97 -40.42
CA ASP A 12 33.28 66.59 -40.32
C ASP A 12 32.23 65.61 -39.77
N ALA A 13 30.98 66.03 -39.53
CA ALA A 13 29.94 65.17 -38.97
C ALA A 13 29.27 64.28 -40.03
N TYR A 14 29.03 63.01 -39.69
CA TYR A 14 28.37 62.04 -40.54
C TYR A 14 27.13 61.46 -39.85
N LEU A 15 26.12 61.12 -40.65
CA LEU A 15 24.92 60.44 -40.15
C LEU A 15 25.22 58.95 -40.08
N ASP A 16 25.16 58.37 -38.89
CA ASP A 16 25.30 56.93 -38.68
C ASP A 16 24.03 56.17 -39.14
N ASN A 17 24.10 54.84 -39.12
CA ASN A 17 22.97 54.01 -39.56
C ASN A 17 21.80 53.96 -38.56
N CYS A 18 21.95 54.57 -37.37
CA CYS A 18 20.88 54.77 -36.39
C CYS A 18 20.30 56.18 -36.40
N GLY A 19 20.74 57.02 -37.33
CA GLY A 19 20.25 58.38 -37.50
C GLY A 19 20.83 59.39 -36.53
N ILE A 20 21.93 59.06 -35.86
CA ILE A 20 22.71 59.99 -35.04
C ILE A 20 23.72 60.68 -35.94
N CYS A 21 23.74 62.00 -35.88
CA CYS A 21 24.68 62.83 -36.62
C CYS A 21 25.75 63.30 -35.65
N ASP A 22 27.00 62.85 -35.82
CA ASP A 22 28.18 63.35 -35.10
C ASP A 22 29.48 62.90 -35.81
N ASP A 23 30.64 63.12 -35.18
CA ASP A 23 31.97 62.75 -35.68
C ASP A 23 32.66 61.66 -34.83
N ASP A 24 31.94 61.06 -33.86
CA ASP A 24 32.48 60.10 -32.91
C ASP A 24 32.16 58.65 -33.32
N ILE A 25 32.99 58.08 -34.19
CA ILE A 25 32.88 56.68 -34.65
C ILE A 25 32.79 55.64 -33.51
N SER A 26 33.13 56.00 -32.26
CA SER A 26 33.01 55.09 -31.11
C SER A 26 31.59 54.93 -30.59
N ASN A 27 30.67 55.85 -30.91
CA ASN A 27 29.26 55.78 -30.54
C ASN A 27 28.35 55.33 -31.70
N ASP A 28 28.88 55.24 -32.92
CA ASP A 28 28.20 54.69 -34.10
C ASP A 28 27.60 53.33 -33.75
N CYS A 29 26.30 53.18 -33.99
CA CYS A 29 25.64 51.92 -33.72
C CYS A 29 26.13 50.81 -34.67
N VAL A 30 26.05 49.56 -34.21
CA VAL A 30 26.43 48.37 -34.99
C VAL A 30 25.21 47.53 -35.34
N LEU A 31 25.34 46.69 -36.36
CA LEU A 31 24.35 45.65 -36.64
C LEU A 31 24.34 44.64 -35.51
N ASP A 32 23.15 44.28 -35.06
CA ASP A 32 22.93 43.10 -34.25
C ASP A 32 22.95 41.83 -35.12
N CYS A 33 22.76 40.65 -34.53
CA CYS A 33 22.81 39.39 -35.29
C CYS A 33 21.62 39.18 -36.25
N ASN A 34 20.58 40.03 -36.17
CA ASN A 34 19.38 39.98 -37.02
C ASN A 34 19.38 41.10 -38.07
N ASP A 35 20.57 41.62 -38.38
CA ASP A 35 20.79 42.71 -39.33
C ASP A 35 20.05 44.02 -38.98
N VAL A 36 19.80 44.28 -37.69
CA VAL A 36 19.18 45.53 -37.21
C VAL A 36 20.25 46.46 -36.62
N TRP A 37 20.41 47.64 -37.21
CA TRP A 37 21.30 48.68 -36.68
C TRP A 37 20.82 49.17 -35.30
N GLY A 38 21.68 49.08 -34.29
CA GLY A 38 21.36 49.44 -32.91
C GLY A 38 20.38 48.49 -32.23
N GLY A 39 20.12 47.32 -32.82
CA GLY A 39 19.30 46.27 -32.23
C GLY A 39 19.99 45.60 -31.03
N ILE A 40 19.21 44.82 -30.28
CA ILE A 40 19.68 44.14 -29.06
C ILE A 40 19.82 42.62 -29.24
N ALA A 41 19.59 42.08 -30.45
CA ALA A 41 19.70 40.64 -30.68
C ALA A 41 21.16 40.20 -30.60
N PHE A 42 21.41 39.03 -30.02
CA PHE A 42 22.76 38.48 -29.90
C PHE A 42 22.76 36.99 -30.21
N VAL A 43 23.93 36.49 -30.64
CA VAL A 43 24.13 35.06 -30.87
C VAL A 43 24.25 34.37 -29.51
N ASP A 44 23.40 33.38 -29.26
CA ASP A 44 23.39 32.60 -28.02
C ASP A 44 24.39 31.42 -28.06
N ASP A 45 24.37 30.59 -27.01
CA ASP A 45 25.34 29.50 -26.87
C ASP A 45 25.15 28.41 -27.94
N CYS A 46 23.97 28.32 -28.55
CA CYS A 46 23.66 27.40 -29.65
C CYS A 46 23.99 27.98 -31.03
N GLY A 47 24.52 29.20 -31.09
CA GLY A 47 24.84 29.88 -32.34
C GLY A 47 23.62 30.48 -33.04
N VAL A 48 22.48 30.58 -32.35
CA VAL A 48 21.23 31.15 -32.89
C VAL A 48 21.12 32.61 -32.49
N CYS A 49 20.63 33.44 -33.41
CA CYS A 49 20.36 34.84 -33.11
C CYS A 49 19.08 34.96 -32.27
N SER A 50 19.23 35.44 -31.03
CA SER A 50 18.21 35.39 -29.98
C SER A 50 17.96 36.77 -29.36
N SER A 51 16.81 36.91 -28.67
CA SER A 51 16.31 38.15 -28.08
C SER A 51 15.92 39.24 -29.10
N GLY A 52 15.60 40.44 -28.62
CA GLY A 52 15.20 41.57 -29.47
C GLY A 52 14.00 41.24 -30.37
N ASP A 53 14.18 41.43 -31.68
CA ASP A 53 13.14 41.22 -32.69
C ASP A 53 13.23 39.85 -33.41
N THR A 54 14.04 38.91 -32.90
CA THR A 54 14.22 37.59 -33.56
C THR A 54 13.04 36.65 -33.31
N GLY A 55 12.25 36.89 -32.25
CA GLY A 55 11.21 35.96 -31.81
C GLY A 55 11.76 34.65 -31.23
N HIS A 56 13.04 34.62 -30.90
CA HIS A 56 13.74 33.45 -30.35
C HIS A 56 14.31 33.78 -28.96
N ASP A 57 13.93 33.00 -27.95
CA ASP A 57 14.45 33.18 -26.59
C ASP A 57 15.87 32.60 -26.50
N ALA A 58 16.78 33.30 -25.81
CA ALA A 58 18.17 32.85 -25.73
C ALA A 58 18.26 31.45 -25.09
N ASN A 59 18.99 30.54 -25.73
CA ASN A 59 19.20 29.16 -25.30
C ASN A 59 17.91 28.34 -25.17
N SER A 60 16.78 28.75 -25.78
CA SER A 60 15.54 27.94 -25.76
C SER A 60 15.66 26.62 -26.53
N ASP A 61 16.68 26.51 -27.37
CA ASP A 61 17.03 25.29 -28.10
C ASP A 61 17.85 24.30 -27.25
N GLN A 62 18.37 24.71 -26.09
CA GLN A 62 19.09 23.82 -25.21
C GLN A 62 18.13 22.81 -24.57
N ASP A 63 18.59 21.57 -24.47
CA ASP A 63 17.90 20.58 -23.65
C ASP A 63 18.12 20.85 -22.15
N CYS A 64 17.54 20.02 -21.28
CA CYS A 64 17.65 20.27 -19.84
C CYS A 64 19.08 20.16 -19.29
N ALA A 65 20.01 19.55 -20.05
CA ALA A 65 21.41 19.42 -19.69
C ALA A 65 22.25 20.60 -20.25
N GLY A 66 21.61 21.56 -20.91
CA GLY A 66 22.27 22.70 -21.53
C GLY A 66 22.92 22.37 -22.87
N VAL A 67 22.57 21.24 -23.50
CA VAL A 67 23.17 20.79 -24.75
C VAL A 67 22.36 21.31 -25.93
N CYS A 68 23.04 21.84 -26.95
CA CYS A 68 22.38 22.38 -28.14
C CYS A 68 22.07 21.28 -29.19
N PRO A 69 21.12 21.48 -30.13
CA PRO A 69 20.67 20.46 -31.08
C PRO A 69 21.75 19.84 -31.98
N ASN A 70 22.86 20.56 -32.18
CA ASN A 70 23.98 20.14 -33.02
C ASN A 70 25.15 19.54 -32.22
N GLU A 71 24.99 19.34 -30.92
CA GLU A 71 26.01 18.81 -30.01
C GLU A 71 25.72 17.35 -29.63
N GLU A 72 26.79 16.62 -29.29
CA GLU A 72 26.66 15.24 -28.81
C GLU A 72 26.01 15.23 -27.43
N GLY A 73 25.01 14.36 -27.24
CA GLY A 73 24.26 14.28 -25.99
C GLY A 73 22.96 15.08 -25.97
N PHE A 74 22.61 15.75 -27.08
CA PHE A 74 21.34 16.45 -27.21
C PHE A 74 20.12 15.51 -27.10
N GLY A 75 19.09 16.01 -26.42
CA GLY A 75 17.78 15.38 -26.30
C GLY A 75 17.44 14.95 -24.87
N ALA A 76 18.20 15.41 -23.87
CA ALA A 76 17.88 15.15 -22.49
C ALA A 76 16.56 15.83 -22.09
N THR A 77 15.72 15.12 -21.35
CA THR A 77 14.46 15.65 -20.84
C THR A 77 14.41 15.54 -19.34
N VAL A 78 13.74 16.50 -18.69
CA VAL A 78 13.48 16.43 -17.25
C VAL A 78 12.32 15.44 -17.03
N ASP A 79 12.56 14.39 -16.25
CA ASP A 79 11.51 13.47 -15.82
C ASP A 79 10.66 14.09 -14.68
N ASN A 80 9.62 13.38 -14.24
CA ASN A 80 8.73 13.90 -13.19
C ASN A 80 9.38 13.96 -11.79
N CYS A 81 10.60 13.43 -11.63
CA CYS A 81 11.43 13.56 -10.43
C CYS A 81 12.45 14.69 -10.53
N GLY A 82 12.47 15.44 -11.63
CA GLY A 82 13.41 16.52 -11.85
C GLY A 82 14.79 16.04 -12.32
N VAL A 83 14.94 14.78 -12.69
CA VAL A 83 16.19 14.24 -13.23
C VAL A 83 16.24 14.54 -14.72
N CYS A 84 17.35 15.13 -15.15
CA CYS A 84 17.60 15.44 -16.55
C CYS A 84 18.54 14.41 -17.16
N ASP A 85 18.02 13.55 -18.03
CA ASP A 85 18.83 12.62 -18.82
C ASP A 85 18.11 12.19 -20.13
N THR A 86 18.75 11.34 -20.91
CA THR A 86 18.23 10.84 -22.21
C THR A 86 17.58 9.45 -22.12
N ASN A 87 17.62 8.83 -20.94
CA ASN A 87 17.22 7.45 -20.75
C ASN A 87 15.85 7.35 -20.08
N GLN A 88 14.83 7.37 -20.93
CA GLN A 88 13.43 7.16 -20.55
C GLN A 88 13.14 5.86 -19.77
N PHE A 89 14.09 4.91 -19.70
CA PHE A 89 13.92 3.67 -18.93
C PHE A 89 14.28 3.82 -17.44
N ASN A 90 14.98 4.89 -17.05
CA ASN A 90 15.22 5.22 -15.65
C ASN A 90 14.43 6.44 -15.17
N ASP A 91 13.50 6.93 -15.98
CA ASP A 91 12.49 7.87 -15.53
C ASP A 91 11.77 7.27 -14.32
N CYS A 92 11.68 8.05 -13.26
CA CYS A 92 10.98 7.59 -12.08
C CYS A 92 9.49 7.36 -12.36
N VAL A 93 8.89 6.46 -11.59
CA VAL A 93 7.45 6.21 -11.60
C VAL A 93 6.81 6.77 -10.34
N GLN A 94 5.48 6.91 -10.35
CA GLN A 94 4.73 7.19 -9.14
C GLN A 94 4.74 5.98 -8.22
N ASP A 95 4.86 6.27 -6.94
CA ASP A 95 4.57 5.31 -5.88
C ASP A 95 3.04 5.16 -5.68
N CYS A 96 2.61 4.32 -4.75
CA CYS A 96 1.17 4.09 -4.53
C CYS A 96 0.40 5.30 -3.95
N ASN A 97 1.10 6.36 -3.50
CA ASN A 97 0.55 7.62 -3.01
C ASN A 97 0.58 8.73 -4.09
N ASP A 98 0.76 8.34 -5.36
CA ASP A 98 0.90 9.25 -6.51
C ASP A 98 2.14 10.16 -6.43
N ILE A 99 3.14 9.83 -5.62
CA ILE A 99 4.38 10.61 -5.48
C ILE A 99 5.42 10.10 -6.47
N TRP A 100 5.85 10.95 -7.41
CA TRP A 100 6.93 10.63 -8.34
C TRP A 100 8.24 10.39 -7.59
N GLY A 101 8.82 9.20 -7.77
CA GLY A 101 10.06 8.79 -7.11
C GLY A 101 9.93 8.52 -5.62
N GLY A 102 8.71 8.42 -5.09
CA GLY A 102 8.46 7.92 -3.76
C GLY A 102 8.79 6.43 -3.63
N SER A 103 8.97 5.96 -2.40
CA SER A 103 9.23 4.54 -2.12
C SER A 103 7.94 3.74 -1.83
N ALA A 104 6.79 4.44 -1.70
CA ALA A 104 5.43 3.96 -1.52
C ALA A 104 5.11 2.61 -2.19
N VAL A 105 4.99 1.48 -1.50
CA VAL A 105 4.49 0.23 -2.12
C VAL A 105 3.10 -0.12 -1.56
N THR A 106 2.27 -0.73 -2.40
CA THR A 106 1.00 -1.31 -1.92
C THR A 106 1.26 -2.71 -1.41
N ASP A 107 0.90 -2.93 -0.16
CA ASP A 107 1.16 -4.18 0.56
C ASP A 107 0.13 -5.23 0.18
N ASN A 108 0.34 -6.48 0.60
CA ASN A 108 -0.56 -7.59 0.27
C ASN A 108 -1.98 -7.42 0.87
N CYS A 109 -2.14 -6.55 1.87
CA CYS A 109 -3.42 -6.16 2.47
C CYS A 109 -4.00 -4.85 1.90
N GLY A 110 -3.34 -4.24 0.91
CA GLY A 110 -3.86 -3.08 0.19
C GLY A 110 -3.58 -1.72 0.85
N THR A 111 -2.83 -1.69 1.96
CA THR A 111 -2.25 -0.47 2.53
C THR A 111 -1.13 0.04 1.61
N CYS A 112 -0.92 1.35 1.59
CA CYS A 112 0.09 2.00 0.77
C CYS A 112 1.07 2.77 1.66
N ASP A 113 2.21 2.17 1.98
CA ASP A 113 3.26 2.81 2.74
C ASP A 113 4.67 2.22 2.46
N ASP A 114 5.64 2.64 3.29
CA ASP A 114 7.08 2.43 3.12
C ASP A 114 7.67 1.49 4.20
N ASP A 115 6.83 0.94 5.08
CA ASP A 115 7.23 0.19 6.27
C ASP A 115 7.17 -1.32 6.02
N PRO A 116 8.28 -1.96 5.61
CA PRO A 116 8.27 -3.38 5.26
C PRO A 116 7.93 -4.30 6.44
N ASP A 117 7.94 -3.79 7.68
CA ASP A 117 7.55 -4.55 8.86
C ASP A 117 6.02 -4.70 8.95
N ASN A 118 5.25 -3.98 8.14
CA ASN A 118 3.80 -3.95 8.14
C ASN A 118 3.15 -4.50 6.84
N ASP A 119 3.96 -5.04 5.91
CA ASP A 119 3.60 -5.63 4.60
C ASP A 119 2.68 -6.88 4.67
N CYS A 120 2.02 -7.11 5.80
CA CYS A 120 1.11 -8.20 6.12
C CYS A 120 1.75 -9.59 6.07
N GLU A 121 2.48 -9.92 7.15
CA GLU A 121 2.81 -11.29 7.53
C GLU A 121 1.67 -11.88 8.39
N ILE A 122 1.32 -13.15 8.18
CA ILE A 122 0.19 -13.85 8.81
C ILE A 122 0.13 -13.60 10.33
N CYS A 123 -0.91 -12.91 10.78
CA CYS A 123 -1.09 -12.56 12.20
C CYS A 123 -2.07 -13.50 12.92
N ILE A 124 -1.59 -14.27 13.89
CA ILE A 124 -2.40 -15.08 14.82
C ILE A 124 -2.53 -14.32 16.16
N GLY A 125 -3.74 -14.12 16.69
CA GLY A 125 -3.98 -13.39 17.97
C GLY A 125 -5.04 -12.28 17.90
N THR A 126 -4.99 -11.30 18.83
CA THR A 126 -5.97 -10.19 18.94
C THR A 126 -5.49 -8.83 18.41
N GLU A 127 -4.21 -8.69 18.04
CA GLU A 127 -3.64 -7.44 17.50
C GLU A 127 -2.61 -7.79 16.41
N CYS A 128 -2.69 -7.14 15.26
CA CYS A 128 -1.75 -7.28 14.15
C CYS A 128 -1.13 -5.90 13.83
N PRO A 129 0.19 -5.72 13.99
CA PRO A 129 0.90 -4.54 13.48
C PRO A 129 0.79 -4.52 11.94
N GLY A 130 0.25 -3.44 11.37
CA GLY A 130 0.01 -3.30 9.91
C GLY A 130 -1.45 -3.46 9.47
N CYS A 131 -2.34 -3.77 10.41
CA CYS A 131 -3.75 -4.07 10.13
C CYS A 131 -4.72 -3.20 10.93
N ASP A 132 -4.33 -1.96 11.25
CA ASP A 132 -5.07 -1.07 12.17
C ASP A 132 -5.46 -1.74 13.52
N GLY A 133 -4.71 -2.78 13.92
CA GLY A 133 -4.95 -3.56 15.14
C GLY A 133 -5.99 -4.68 15.00
N ILE A 134 -6.39 -5.08 13.79
CA ILE A 134 -7.37 -6.14 13.52
C ILE A 134 -6.67 -7.47 13.20
N ALA A 135 -7.22 -8.61 13.63
CA ALA A 135 -6.66 -9.94 13.39
C ALA A 135 -6.90 -10.44 11.94
N SER A 136 -6.06 -11.36 11.45
CA SER A 136 -6.08 -11.89 10.06
C SER A 136 -7.33 -12.71 9.65
N CYS A 137 -8.22 -12.99 10.59
CA CYS A 137 -9.54 -13.58 10.36
C CYS A 137 -10.62 -12.54 9.96
N ASP A 138 -10.28 -11.24 9.90
CA ASP A 138 -11.09 -10.22 9.25
C ASP A 138 -10.76 -10.16 7.74
N GLU A 139 -11.77 -9.99 6.88
CA GLU A 139 -11.61 -9.86 5.43
C GLU A 139 -10.67 -8.71 5.02
N GLN A 140 -10.46 -7.72 5.89
CA GLN A 140 -9.58 -6.57 5.66
C GLN A 140 -8.08 -6.88 5.80
N CYS A 141 -7.71 -8.01 6.40
CA CYS A 141 -6.33 -8.41 6.68
C CYS A 141 -5.97 -9.79 6.14
N TYR A 142 -6.83 -10.30 5.26
CA TYR A 142 -6.68 -11.59 4.63
C TYR A 142 -5.80 -11.48 3.37
N ASP A 143 -4.63 -12.13 3.37
CA ASP A 143 -3.84 -12.34 2.16
C ASP A 143 -4.31 -13.63 1.43
N PRO A 144 -5.03 -13.52 0.30
CA PRO A 144 -5.51 -14.66 -0.48
C PRO A 144 -4.38 -15.44 -1.18
N ASN A 145 -3.17 -14.87 -1.26
CA ASN A 145 -2.03 -15.47 -1.95
C ASN A 145 -1.07 -16.21 -1.00
N SER A 146 -1.27 -16.11 0.31
CA SER A 146 -0.47 -16.80 1.32
C SER A 146 -0.48 -18.33 1.13
N PRO A 147 0.61 -19.05 1.47
CA PRO A 147 0.66 -20.51 1.43
C PRO A 147 -0.48 -21.19 2.21
N GLU A 148 -0.94 -20.56 3.29
CA GLU A 148 -2.02 -20.98 4.18
C GLU A 148 -3.37 -20.84 3.50
N ALA A 149 -3.63 -19.69 2.84
CA ALA A 149 -4.81 -19.51 2.01
C ALA A 149 -4.87 -20.53 0.87
N GLN A 150 -3.73 -20.85 0.25
CA GLN A 150 -3.62 -21.90 -0.78
C GLN A 150 -3.89 -23.31 -0.24
N LEU A 151 -3.74 -23.53 1.07
CA LEU A 151 -4.06 -24.78 1.75
C LEU A 151 -5.46 -24.78 2.40
N ASN A 152 -6.26 -23.72 2.24
CA ASN A 152 -7.52 -23.50 2.98
C ASN A 152 -7.34 -23.54 4.51
N LEU A 153 -6.19 -23.09 5.02
CA LEU A 153 -5.89 -22.96 6.45
C LEU A 153 -6.20 -21.55 6.94
N ILE A 154 -7.29 -20.96 6.48
CA ILE A 154 -7.66 -19.58 6.82
C ILE A 154 -7.98 -19.53 8.32
N PRO A 155 -7.36 -18.62 9.11
CA PRO A 155 -7.70 -18.45 10.52
C PRO A 155 -9.19 -18.16 10.71
N GLU A 156 -9.79 -18.78 11.73
CA GLU A 156 -11.20 -18.61 12.08
C GLU A 156 -11.32 -17.98 13.47
N PHE A 157 -12.41 -17.24 13.70
CA PHE A 157 -12.79 -16.80 15.04
C PHE A 157 -13.46 -17.96 15.78
N ASP A 158 -12.99 -18.22 17.00
CA ASP A 158 -13.67 -19.12 17.93
C ASP A 158 -14.93 -18.48 18.54
N ASP A 159 -15.65 -19.25 19.36
CA ASP A 159 -16.89 -18.80 20.01
C ASP A 159 -16.68 -17.60 20.97
N PHE A 160 -15.43 -17.28 21.33
CA PHE A 160 -15.04 -16.16 22.19
C PHE A 160 -14.39 -14.99 21.43
N GLY A 161 -14.30 -15.07 20.10
CA GLY A 161 -13.71 -14.04 19.24
C GLY A 161 -12.18 -14.04 19.24
N LEU A 162 -11.54 -15.15 19.61
CA LEU A 162 -10.10 -15.36 19.43
C LEU A 162 -9.83 -15.95 18.05
N CYS A 163 -8.78 -15.46 17.39
CA CYS A 163 -8.36 -15.88 16.05
C CYS A 163 -7.31 -17.00 16.14
N CYS A 164 -7.55 -18.16 15.52
CA CYS A 164 -6.54 -19.22 15.40
C CYS A 164 -6.73 -20.05 14.12
N LEU A 165 -5.77 -20.93 13.81
CA LEU A 165 -5.88 -21.80 12.64
C LEU A 165 -6.98 -22.85 12.86
N PRO A 166 -7.67 -23.33 11.80
CA PRO A 166 -8.80 -24.25 11.97
C PRO A 166 -8.46 -25.56 12.71
N PHE A 167 -7.21 -26.01 12.65
CA PHE A 167 -6.77 -27.23 13.37
C PHE A 167 -6.46 -26.99 14.86
N GLU A 168 -6.48 -25.74 15.32
CA GLU A 168 -6.24 -25.34 16.71
C GLU A 168 -7.56 -25.12 17.48
N ILE A 169 -8.69 -25.18 16.78
CA ILE A 169 -10.02 -25.14 17.36
C ILE A 169 -10.37 -26.54 17.86
N ASP A 170 -10.75 -26.64 19.13
CA ASP A 170 -11.17 -27.88 19.76
C ASP A 170 -12.62 -28.25 19.39
N GLU A 171 -13.12 -29.40 19.84
CA GLU A 171 -14.48 -29.86 19.50
C GLU A 171 -15.57 -28.99 20.13
N CYS A 172 -15.19 -28.10 21.05
CA CYS A 172 -16.04 -27.10 21.66
C CYS A 172 -16.02 -25.76 20.94
N GLY A 173 -15.30 -25.64 19.82
CA GLY A 173 -15.22 -24.38 19.09
C GLY A 173 -14.36 -23.34 19.80
N VAL A 174 -13.38 -23.76 20.61
CA VAL A 174 -12.47 -22.87 21.36
C VAL A 174 -11.05 -22.99 20.84
N CYS A 175 -10.43 -21.85 20.51
CA CYS A 175 -9.03 -21.80 20.10
C CYS A 175 -8.10 -22.26 21.24
N TYR A 176 -7.17 -23.18 20.94
CA TYR A 176 -6.26 -23.80 21.91
C TYR A 176 -6.98 -24.45 23.10
N GLY A 177 -8.24 -24.83 22.87
CA GLY A 177 -9.07 -25.50 23.85
C GLY A 177 -8.61 -26.94 24.11
N GLY A 178 -9.24 -27.56 25.10
CA GLY A 178 -8.94 -28.92 25.54
C GLY A 178 -10.20 -29.75 25.71
N ASP A 179 -11.23 -29.47 24.90
CA ASP A 179 -12.48 -30.22 24.79
C ASP A 179 -13.35 -30.23 26.06
N SER A 180 -12.96 -29.49 27.09
CA SER A 180 -13.56 -29.56 28.43
C SER A 180 -14.65 -28.52 28.69
N SER A 181 -14.68 -27.43 27.91
CA SER A 181 -15.62 -26.32 28.10
C SER A 181 -17.07 -26.70 27.74
N CYS A 182 -17.24 -27.58 26.75
CA CYS A 182 -18.53 -28.10 26.27
C CYS A 182 -18.73 -29.60 26.59
N ALA A 183 -17.85 -30.18 27.41
CA ALA A 183 -17.96 -31.57 27.81
C ALA A 183 -19.22 -31.80 28.68
N ASP A 184 -19.90 -32.90 28.42
CA ASP A 184 -21.02 -33.38 29.23
C ASP A 184 -20.52 -34.01 30.55
N GLU A 185 -21.41 -34.53 31.40
CA GLU A 185 -21.03 -35.17 32.68
C GLU A 185 -20.17 -36.43 32.49
N CYS A 186 -20.14 -36.96 31.27
CA CYS A 186 -19.31 -38.10 30.89
C CYS A 186 -17.94 -37.68 30.34
N GLY A 187 -17.66 -36.38 30.27
CA GLY A 187 -16.43 -35.85 29.68
C GLY A 187 -16.44 -35.88 28.15
N VAL A 188 -17.61 -36.06 27.51
CA VAL A 188 -17.73 -36.10 26.06
C VAL A 188 -18.12 -34.71 25.54
N PRO A 189 -17.30 -34.09 24.67
CA PRO A 189 -17.61 -32.80 24.05
C PRO A 189 -18.93 -32.84 23.29
N ASN A 190 -19.79 -31.84 23.53
CA ASN A 190 -21.15 -31.78 22.97
C ASN A 190 -21.97 -33.07 23.22
N GLY A 191 -21.66 -33.77 24.31
CA GLY A 191 -22.29 -35.04 24.68
C GLY A 191 -23.72 -34.86 25.19
N SER A 192 -24.43 -35.99 25.25
CA SER A 192 -25.84 -36.05 25.66
C SER A 192 -26.04 -36.70 27.03
N ASN A 193 -24.98 -36.87 27.81
CA ASN A 193 -24.96 -37.55 29.11
C ASN A 193 -25.29 -39.07 29.04
N THR A 194 -25.40 -39.65 27.84
CA THR A 194 -25.84 -41.05 27.67
C THR A 194 -24.70 -42.06 27.60
N SER A 195 -23.47 -41.63 27.32
CA SER A 195 -22.32 -42.52 27.13
C SER A 195 -21.83 -43.18 28.42
N CYS A 196 -21.99 -42.50 29.56
CA CYS A 196 -21.65 -42.98 30.90
C CYS A 196 -22.88 -43.17 31.81
N ALA A 197 -24.08 -43.16 31.24
CA ALA A 197 -25.30 -43.37 31.99
C ALA A 197 -25.38 -44.81 32.51
N ASP A 198 -25.82 -44.96 33.76
CA ASP A 198 -26.14 -46.25 34.35
C ASP A 198 -27.45 -46.84 33.78
N ALA A 199 -27.90 -47.98 34.31
CA ALA A 199 -29.15 -48.61 33.91
C ALA A 199 -30.40 -47.74 34.17
N CYS A 200 -30.27 -46.69 34.99
CA CYS A 200 -31.31 -45.73 35.32
C CYS A 200 -31.28 -44.48 34.42
N GLY A 201 -30.29 -44.36 33.52
CA GLY A 201 -30.08 -43.18 32.71
C GLY A 201 -29.32 -42.06 33.45
N VAL A 202 -28.74 -42.35 34.62
CA VAL A 202 -28.01 -41.35 35.41
C VAL A 202 -26.52 -41.40 35.05
N PRO A 203 -25.91 -40.29 34.61
CA PRO A 203 -24.48 -40.22 34.28
C PRO A 203 -23.62 -40.56 35.48
N ASN A 204 -22.62 -41.43 35.29
CA ASN A 204 -21.73 -41.92 36.35
C ASN A 204 -22.46 -42.52 37.57
N GLY A 205 -23.72 -42.95 37.39
CA GLY A 205 -24.50 -43.59 38.43
C GLY A 205 -24.08 -45.04 38.69
N ASP A 206 -24.50 -45.57 39.82
CA ASP A 206 -24.27 -46.97 40.24
C ASP A 206 -25.52 -47.85 40.09
N GLY A 207 -26.60 -47.33 39.49
CA GLY A 207 -27.88 -48.01 39.33
C GLY A 207 -28.82 -47.91 40.54
N SER A 208 -28.36 -47.38 41.68
CA SER A 208 -29.15 -47.36 42.93
C SER A 208 -30.39 -46.46 42.86
N SER A 209 -30.39 -45.46 41.99
CA SER A 209 -31.47 -44.48 41.86
C SER A 209 -32.79 -45.07 41.34
N CYS A 210 -32.73 -46.17 40.61
CA CYS A 210 -33.89 -46.89 40.08
C CYS A 210 -33.90 -48.38 40.45
N SER A 211 -33.05 -48.77 41.42
CA SER A 211 -33.09 -50.12 41.97
C SER A 211 -34.41 -50.38 42.67
N ASP A 212 -34.95 -51.58 42.44
CA ASP A 212 -36.04 -52.09 43.26
C ASP A 212 -35.54 -52.51 44.66
N CYS A 213 -36.42 -53.04 45.51
CA CYS A 213 -36.03 -53.44 46.86
C CYS A 213 -35.03 -54.62 46.92
N ALA A 214 -34.71 -55.25 45.79
CA ALA A 214 -33.76 -56.35 45.67
C ALA A 214 -32.42 -55.88 45.06
N ASP A 215 -32.18 -54.57 45.05
CA ASP A 215 -31.00 -53.92 44.47
C ASP A 215 -30.86 -54.19 42.96
N VAL A 216 -31.98 -54.42 42.26
CA VAL A 216 -31.99 -54.62 40.80
C VAL A 216 -32.45 -53.35 40.10
N PRO A 217 -31.58 -52.64 39.36
CA PRO A 217 -31.97 -51.46 38.57
C PRO A 217 -33.08 -51.78 37.57
N GLY A 218 -34.16 -51.00 37.60
CA GLY A 218 -35.35 -51.20 36.76
C GLY A 218 -36.15 -52.46 37.11
N GLY A 219 -35.88 -53.07 38.26
CA GLY A 219 -36.60 -54.24 38.76
C GLY A 219 -38.04 -53.95 39.17
N ALA A 220 -38.83 -55.00 39.36
CA ALA A 220 -40.26 -54.92 39.66
C ALA A 220 -40.60 -55.34 41.10
N ALA A 221 -39.57 -55.60 41.94
CA ALA A 221 -39.78 -56.03 43.31
C ALA A 221 -40.27 -54.86 44.17
N THR A 222 -41.21 -55.14 45.08
CA THR A 222 -41.76 -54.14 45.99
C THR A 222 -41.66 -54.61 47.43
N VAL A 223 -41.52 -53.66 48.35
CA VAL A 223 -41.54 -53.93 49.79
C VAL A 223 -42.98 -54.26 50.22
N ASP A 224 -43.17 -55.38 50.91
CA ASP A 224 -44.45 -55.76 51.49
C ASP A 224 -44.73 -55.04 52.83
N ASN A 225 -45.85 -55.35 53.48
CA ASN A 225 -46.21 -54.74 54.78
C ASN A 225 -45.38 -55.27 55.96
N CYS A 226 -44.46 -56.20 55.73
CA CYS A 226 -43.50 -56.74 56.69
C CYS A 226 -42.07 -56.23 56.43
N ASP A 227 -41.90 -55.22 55.58
CA ASP A 227 -40.61 -54.68 55.12
C ASP A 227 -39.73 -55.71 54.38
N LEU A 228 -40.33 -56.77 53.81
CA LEU A 228 -39.63 -57.77 53.00
C LEU A 228 -39.74 -57.45 51.51
N CYS A 229 -38.65 -57.61 50.77
CA CYS A 229 -38.65 -57.43 49.32
C CYS A 229 -39.19 -58.67 48.60
N ILE A 230 -40.23 -58.49 47.77
CA ILE A 230 -40.88 -59.57 47.03
C ILE A 230 -41.06 -59.23 45.54
N CYS A 231 -40.89 -60.23 44.66
CA CYS A 231 -41.17 -60.10 43.22
C CYS A 231 -42.66 -60.36 42.95
N ASN A 232 -43.33 -59.49 42.19
CA ASN A 232 -44.74 -59.68 41.82
C ASN A 232 -44.94 -60.99 41.02
N GLY A 233 -45.37 -62.05 41.72
CA GLY A 233 -45.50 -63.41 41.19
C GLY A 233 -45.32 -64.55 42.21
N GLN A 234 -44.98 -64.24 43.48
CA GLN A 234 -44.93 -65.21 44.59
C GLN A 234 -45.78 -64.76 45.77
#